data_AF-A0AAE1AXK4-F1
#
_entry.id   AF-A0AAE1AXK4-F1
#
_cell.length_a   1.000
_cell.length_b   1.000
_cell.length_c   1.000
_cell.angle_alpha   90.00
_cell.angle_beta   90.00
_cell.angle_gamma   90.00
#
_symmetry.space_group_name_H-M   'P 1'
#
loop_
_entity.id
_entity.type
_entity.pdbx_description
1 polymer ?
#
loop_
_entity_poly.entity_id
_entity_poly.type
_entity_poly.pdbx_seq_one_letter_code
_entity_poly.pdbx_strand_id
1 'polypeptide(L)'
;MRAETTRRAHPVEVKSYRRLYRVFWSDFARGQIQKANFEKLLTEFGGRIVLFDNDTENEAERDAQIDRLLEVVESLPSRGKRYSNIFFQAASAELAKSEAESEECDINRETLRSVSILLDKFDECNRLEDQENGADPKGQMEKWYSLLSRCDQLIDRIGNRGDQEMTDVEKKVVALRKTIQHFIKAKENESGEQVKRQAMLAAKDRLQREYRKKKAVRVGLIVGGTLLGVGVVAAAIALVVLYPPSLAVMLRVARALYPLLKRALPFLIISLPSALFTVIRAARQALSKRGNLPTDNQL
;
A
#
# COMPACT_ATOMS: atom_id res chain seq x y z
N MET A 1 24.30 64.62 18.90
CA MET A 1 25.50 63.83 18.59
C MET A 1 25.07 62.41 18.27
N ARG A 2 24.96 62.05 16.99
CA ARG A 2 24.74 60.67 16.53
C ARG A 2 26.01 60.23 15.80
N ALA A 3 26.58 59.11 16.23
CA ALA A 3 27.82 58.58 15.69
C ALA A 3 27.57 57.96 14.31
N GLU A 4 28.10 58.57 13.26
CA GLU A 4 28.21 57.96 11.93
C GLU A 4 29.23 56.82 12.01
N THR A 5 28.73 55.59 11.93
CA THR A 5 29.57 54.39 11.86
C THR A 5 29.85 54.12 10.39
N THR A 6 30.94 54.69 9.88
CA THR A 6 31.43 54.48 8.52
C THR A 6 31.95 53.04 8.39
N ARG A 7 31.12 52.10 7.91
CA ARG A 7 31.57 50.76 7.53
C ARG A 7 32.46 50.88 6.30
N ARG A 8 33.76 50.62 6.46
CA ARG A 8 34.70 50.47 5.35
C ARG A 8 34.32 49.22 4.55
N ALA A 9 33.95 49.40 3.29
CA ALA A 9 33.79 48.31 2.33
C ALA A 9 35.16 47.65 2.10
N HIS A 10 35.26 46.36 2.44
CA HIS A 10 36.39 45.55 2.01
C HIS A 10 36.31 45.33 0.49
N PRO A 11 37.37 45.57 -0.27
CA PRO A 11 37.41 45.22 -1.68
C PRO A 11 37.43 43.68 -1.79
N VAL A 12 36.26 43.09 -2.04
CA VAL A 12 36.14 41.67 -2.37
C VAL A 12 36.85 41.46 -3.71
N GLU A 13 37.82 40.55 -3.71
CA GLU A 13 38.77 40.35 -4.78
C GLU A 13 38.07 39.89 -6.07
N VAL A 14 37.99 40.79 -7.06
CA VAL A 14 37.29 40.65 -8.36
C VAL A 14 37.89 39.54 -9.27
N LYS A 15 38.92 38.82 -8.83
CA LYS A 15 39.68 37.88 -9.68
C LYS A 15 38.97 36.55 -9.94
N SER A 16 38.07 36.10 -9.05
CA SER A 16 37.40 34.79 -9.21
C SER A 16 36.34 34.78 -10.33
N TYR A 17 35.73 35.93 -10.63
CA TYR A 17 34.62 36.00 -11.58
C TYR A 17 35.04 35.86 -13.05
N ARG A 18 36.29 36.15 -13.42
CA ARG A 18 36.75 35.99 -14.83
C ARG A 18 36.67 34.55 -15.33
N ARG A 19 36.69 33.54 -14.45
CA ARG A 19 36.56 32.13 -14.82
C ARG A 19 35.12 31.74 -15.12
N LEU A 20 34.16 32.16 -14.30
CA LEU A 20 32.73 31.89 -14.48
C LEU A 20 32.19 32.57 -15.75
N TYR A 21 32.64 33.80 -16.03
CA TYR A 21 32.35 34.46 -17.32
C TYR A 21 32.83 33.64 -18.52
N ARG A 22 33.95 32.91 -18.43
CA ARG A 22 34.50 32.18 -19.59
C ARG A 22 33.72 30.88 -19.88
N VAL A 23 33.20 30.20 -18.85
CA VAL A 23 32.47 28.93 -19.01
C VAL A 23 31.04 29.18 -19.50
N PHE A 24 30.30 30.13 -18.88
CA PHE A 24 28.95 30.51 -19.33
C PHE A 24 28.94 30.97 -20.79
N TRP A 25 29.92 31.79 -21.20
CA TRP A 25 30.06 32.23 -22.59
C TRP A 25 30.41 31.10 -23.56
N SER A 26 31.07 30.03 -23.10
CA SER A 26 31.41 28.87 -23.94
C SER A 26 30.24 27.92 -24.17
N ASP A 27 29.29 27.83 -23.24
CA ASP A 27 28.03 27.08 -23.42
C ASP A 27 26.99 27.91 -24.18
N PHE A 28 26.91 29.21 -23.91
CA PHE A 28 26.09 30.15 -24.68
C PHE A 28 26.52 30.22 -26.16
N ALA A 29 27.82 30.15 -26.44
CA ALA A 29 28.35 30.09 -27.80
C ALA A 29 28.05 28.75 -28.53
N ARG A 30 27.62 27.70 -27.81
CA ARG A 30 27.41 26.35 -28.35
C ARG A 30 25.99 26.08 -28.87
N GLY A 31 25.01 26.97 -28.73
CA GLY A 31 23.70 26.68 -29.33
C GLY A 31 22.57 27.70 -29.15
N GLN A 32 22.21 28.32 -30.29
CA GLN A 32 20.88 28.83 -30.68
C GLN A 32 20.41 30.24 -30.30
N ILE A 33 21.06 31.00 -29.42
CA ILE A 33 20.76 32.43 -29.29
C ILE A 33 21.77 33.21 -30.13
N GLN A 34 21.32 33.76 -31.28
CA GLN A 34 22.15 34.67 -32.06
C GLN A 34 22.61 35.80 -31.14
N LYS A 35 23.93 35.99 -31.00
CA LYS A 35 24.56 36.99 -30.12
C LYS A 35 23.91 38.38 -30.19
N ALA A 36 23.45 38.77 -31.38
CA ALA A 36 22.72 40.01 -31.63
C ALA A 36 21.38 40.12 -30.88
N ASN A 37 20.62 39.03 -30.75
CA ASN A 37 19.34 39.03 -30.04
C ASN A 37 19.53 39.16 -28.52
N PHE A 38 20.64 38.63 -28.00
CA PHE A 38 20.94 38.73 -26.58
C PHE A 38 21.43 40.12 -26.19
N GLU A 39 22.31 40.74 -26.99
CA GLU A 39 22.73 42.14 -26.75
C GLU A 39 21.52 43.09 -26.77
N LYS A 40 20.58 42.87 -27.69
CA LYS A 40 19.31 43.61 -27.72
C LYS A 40 18.50 43.39 -26.44
N LEU A 41 18.36 42.14 -26.00
CA LEU A 41 17.65 41.79 -24.77
C LEU A 41 18.29 42.43 -23.52
N LEU A 42 19.62 42.38 -23.40
CA LEU A 42 20.35 43.03 -22.30
C LEU A 42 20.10 44.54 -22.27
N THR A 43 20.02 45.16 -23.45
CA THR A 43 19.71 46.58 -23.60
C THR A 43 18.26 46.87 -23.20
N GLU A 44 17.29 46.06 -23.62
CA GLU A 44 15.87 46.18 -23.23
C GLU A 44 15.67 46.01 -21.72
N PHE A 45 16.43 45.11 -21.09
CA PHE A 45 16.43 44.94 -19.63
C PHE A 45 17.29 45.98 -18.90
N GLY A 46 17.88 46.96 -19.59
CA GLY A 46 18.65 48.05 -18.99
C GLY A 46 19.93 47.59 -18.27
N GLY A 47 20.53 46.48 -18.72
CA GLY A 47 21.74 45.92 -18.12
C GLY A 47 21.55 45.32 -16.72
N ARG A 48 20.31 45.16 -16.26
CA ARG A 48 19.98 44.55 -14.97
C ARG A 48 20.16 43.04 -15.04
N ILE A 49 21.37 42.58 -14.76
CA ILE A 49 21.77 41.17 -14.84
C ILE A 49 22.35 40.75 -13.50
N VAL A 50 21.93 39.59 -13.01
CA VAL A 50 22.49 38.95 -11.81
C VAL A 50 22.90 37.53 -12.21
N LEU A 51 24.12 37.14 -11.86
CA LEU A 51 24.59 35.77 -12.02
C LEU A 51 24.37 35.03 -10.70
N PHE A 52 23.73 33.87 -10.79
CA PHE A 52 23.41 33.01 -9.66
C PHE A 52 24.08 31.65 -9.82
N ASP A 53 24.71 31.16 -8.76
CA ASP A 53 25.21 29.79 -8.68
C ASP A 53 24.32 29.02 -7.72
N ASN A 54 23.41 28.20 -8.27
CA ASN A 54 22.42 27.47 -7.48
C ASN A 54 23.02 26.28 -6.72
N ASP A 55 24.25 25.90 -7.04
CA ASP A 55 24.93 24.73 -6.47
C ASP A 55 25.99 25.12 -5.42
N THR A 56 26.10 26.40 -5.07
CA THR A 56 27.06 26.84 -4.06
C THR A 56 26.68 26.35 -2.66
N GLU A 57 27.58 25.61 -2.02
CA GLU A 57 27.44 25.19 -0.62
C GLU A 57 27.91 26.27 0.37
N ASN A 58 28.60 27.31 -0.13
CA ASN A 58 29.14 28.39 0.68
C ASN A 58 28.04 29.41 1.02
N GLU A 59 27.62 29.42 2.28
CA GLU A 59 26.59 30.34 2.81
C GLU A 59 26.92 31.82 2.57
N ALA A 60 28.17 32.24 2.75
CA ALA A 60 28.55 33.64 2.54
C ALA A 60 28.49 34.05 1.07
N GLU A 61 28.79 33.14 0.14
CA GLU A 61 28.66 33.40 -1.30
C GLU A 61 27.19 33.43 -1.73
N ARG A 62 26.37 32.53 -1.18
CA ARG A 62 24.93 32.52 -1.38
C ARG A 62 24.28 33.83 -0.91
N ASP A 63 24.62 34.29 0.30
CA ASP A 63 24.10 35.53 0.85
C ASP A 63 24.53 36.73 0.00
N ALA A 64 25.79 36.77 -0.43
CA ALA A 64 26.28 37.81 -1.33
C ALA A 64 25.60 37.82 -2.71
N GLN A 65 25.15 36.65 -3.22
CA GLN A 65 24.37 36.57 -4.46
C GLN A 65 22.94 37.11 -4.26
N ILE A 66 22.32 36.80 -3.12
CA ILE A 66 20.99 37.31 -2.74
C ILE A 66 21.05 38.83 -2.57
N ASP A 67 22.04 39.36 -1.85
CA ASP A 67 22.20 40.80 -1.64
C ASP A 67 22.29 41.56 -2.97
N ARG A 68 23.10 41.07 -3.91
CA ARG A 68 23.19 41.66 -5.27
C ARG A 68 21.86 41.64 -6.02
N LEU A 69 21.08 40.56 -5.86
CA LEU A 69 19.75 40.48 -6.46
C LEU A 69 18.82 41.53 -5.86
N LEU A 70 18.84 41.68 -4.54
CA LEU A 70 18.03 42.68 -3.84
C LEU A 70 18.44 44.11 -4.25
N GLU A 71 19.73 44.40 -4.34
CA GLU A 71 20.24 45.69 -4.84
C GLU A 71 19.70 46.00 -6.26
N VAL A 72 19.69 45.01 -7.16
CA VAL A 72 19.13 45.18 -8.51
C VAL A 72 17.62 45.41 -8.46
N VAL A 73 16.88 44.70 -7.60
CA VAL A 73 15.44 44.90 -7.41
C VAL A 73 15.13 46.28 -6.85
N GLU A 74 15.90 46.77 -5.88
CA GLU A 74 15.76 48.10 -5.30
C GLU A 74 16.09 49.21 -6.30
N SER A 75 17.03 48.96 -7.21
CA SER A 75 17.39 49.88 -8.30
C SER A 75 16.30 50.03 -9.37
N LEU A 76 15.22 49.23 -9.32
CA LEU A 76 14.15 49.30 -10.30
C LEU A 76 13.43 50.66 -10.26
N PRO A 77 13.17 51.27 -11.42
CA PRO A 77 12.61 52.62 -11.50
C PRO A 77 11.17 52.72 -10.96
N SER A 78 10.51 51.58 -10.75
CA SER A 78 9.15 51.51 -10.22
C SER A 78 9.03 51.96 -8.77
N ARG A 79 10.14 52.16 -8.03
CA ARG A 79 10.16 52.62 -6.62
C ARG A 79 9.16 51.85 -5.73
N GLY A 80 9.13 50.53 -5.86
CA GLY A 80 8.22 49.66 -5.11
C GLY A 80 6.80 49.52 -5.67
N LYS A 81 6.46 50.19 -6.78
CA LYS A 81 5.20 49.92 -7.49
C LYS A 81 5.26 48.53 -8.14
N ARG A 82 4.25 47.72 -7.87
CA ARG A 82 4.06 46.41 -8.51
C ARG A 82 3.75 46.60 -9.99
N TYR A 83 4.23 45.67 -10.81
CA TYR A 83 3.79 45.59 -12.20
C TYR A 83 2.26 45.42 -12.26
N SER A 84 1.60 46.18 -13.12
CA SER A 84 0.15 46.13 -13.30
C SER A 84 -0.19 46.32 -14.77
N ASN A 85 -1.22 45.62 -15.22
CA ASN A 85 -1.80 45.72 -16.56
C ASN A 85 -3.33 45.63 -16.46
N ILE A 86 -4.00 45.72 -17.61
CA ILE A 86 -5.48 45.71 -17.68
C ILE A 86 -6.06 44.43 -17.04
N PHE A 87 -5.38 43.28 -17.18
CA PHE A 87 -5.82 42.02 -16.58
C PHE A 87 -5.69 42.01 -15.07
N PHE A 88 -4.59 42.53 -14.51
CA PHE A 88 -4.44 42.67 -13.05
C PHE A 88 -5.47 43.63 -12.45
N GLN A 89 -5.81 44.70 -13.18
CA GLN A 89 -6.84 45.63 -12.76
C GLN A 89 -8.23 45.00 -12.80
N ALA A 90 -8.56 44.28 -13.88
CA ALA A 90 -9.81 43.53 -13.99
C ALA A 90 -9.95 42.49 -12.88
N ALA A 91 -8.90 41.68 -12.63
CA ALA A 91 -8.89 40.71 -11.54
C ALA A 91 -9.02 41.37 -10.16
N SER A 92 -8.37 42.52 -9.93
CA SER A 92 -8.52 43.27 -8.68
C SER A 92 -9.93 43.85 -8.51
N ALA A 93 -10.58 44.29 -9.59
CA ALA A 93 -11.94 44.81 -9.56
C ALA A 93 -12.97 43.69 -9.34
N GLU A 94 -12.74 42.53 -9.96
CA GLU A 94 -13.56 41.33 -9.72
C GLU A 94 -13.41 40.84 -8.28
N LEU A 95 -12.18 40.79 -7.75
CA LEU A 95 -11.94 40.49 -6.34
C LEU A 95 -12.66 41.49 -5.42
N ALA A 96 -12.57 42.80 -5.68
CA ALA A 96 -13.27 43.80 -4.88
C ALA A 96 -14.80 43.67 -4.99
N LYS A 97 -15.32 43.32 -6.16
CA LYS A 97 -16.76 43.04 -6.37
C LYS A 97 -17.19 41.81 -5.59
N SER A 98 -16.41 40.72 -5.67
CA SER A 98 -16.66 39.51 -4.89
C SER A 98 -16.52 39.74 -3.39
N GLU A 99 -15.60 40.60 -2.94
CA GLU A 99 -15.47 40.99 -1.54
C GLU A 99 -16.72 41.77 -1.08
N ALA A 100 -17.19 42.75 -1.85
CA ALA A 100 -18.41 43.50 -1.56
C ALA A 100 -19.67 42.61 -1.59
N GLU A 101 -19.76 41.68 -2.53
CA GLU A 101 -20.85 40.68 -2.58
C GLU A 101 -20.74 39.68 -1.41
N SER A 102 -19.53 39.39 -0.93
CA SER A 102 -19.31 38.53 0.24
C SER A 102 -19.54 39.23 1.57
N GLU A 103 -19.57 40.56 1.62
CA GLU A 103 -20.04 41.27 2.82
C GLU A 103 -21.54 41.02 3.06
N GLU A 104 -22.33 40.70 2.02
CA GLU A 104 -23.72 40.22 2.16
C GLU A 104 -23.82 38.74 2.49
N CYS A 105 -22.81 37.94 2.13
CA CYS A 105 -22.73 36.52 2.48
C CYS A 105 -21.64 36.34 3.52
N ASP A 106 -22.00 36.56 4.78
CA ASP A 106 -21.17 36.65 5.99
C ASP A 106 -20.35 35.37 6.30
N ILE A 107 -19.97 34.58 5.30
CA ILE A 107 -19.10 33.42 5.39
C ILE A 107 -17.69 33.92 5.65
N ASN A 108 -17.23 33.73 6.88
CA ASN A 108 -15.88 34.08 7.29
C ASN A 108 -14.85 33.46 6.32
N ARG A 109 -13.94 34.30 5.79
CA ARG A 109 -12.82 33.89 4.91
C ARG A 109 -11.99 32.75 5.51
N GLU A 110 -11.87 32.71 6.83
CA GLU A 110 -11.23 31.61 7.56
C GLU A 110 -11.97 30.28 7.39
N THR A 111 -13.30 30.30 7.36
CA THR A 111 -14.14 29.13 7.08
C THR A 111 -13.88 28.64 5.66
N LEU A 112 -13.91 29.52 4.64
CA LEU A 112 -13.61 29.14 3.26
C LEU A 112 -12.21 28.53 3.11
N ARG A 113 -11.20 29.13 3.75
CA ARG A 113 -9.84 28.60 3.75
C ARG A 113 -9.77 27.22 4.43
N SER A 114 -10.49 27.04 5.53
CA SER A 114 -10.57 25.76 6.24
C SER A 114 -11.25 24.68 5.39
N VAL A 115 -12.32 25.03 4.67
CA VAL A 115 -12.98 24.13 3.72
C VAL A 115 -12.06 23.73 2.58
N SER A 116 -11.31 24.68 2.00
CA SER A 116 -10.33 24.38 0.95
C SER A 116 -9.29 23.37 1.43
N ILE A 117 -8.73 23.57 2.62
CA ILE A 117 -7.75 22.65 3.22
C ILE A 117 -8.37 21.27 3.47
N LEU A 118 -9.65 21.20 3.86
CA LEU A 118 -10.35 19.93 4.06
C LEU A 118 -10.53 19.17 2.74
N LEU A 119 -10.89 19.87 1.65
CA LEU A 119 -11.03 19.27 0.33
C LEU A 119 -9.70 18.74 -0.20
N ASP A 120 -8.62 19.53 -0.08
CA ASP A 120 -7.27 19.09 -0.49
C ASP A 120 -6.85 17.82 0.27
N LYS A 121 -7.11 17.77 1.57
CA LYS A 121 -6.81 16.59 2.40
C LYS A 121 -7.70 15.39 2.09
N PHE A 122 -8.95 15.62 1.73
CA PHE A 122 -9.85 14.57 1.29
C PHE A 122 -9.33 13.93 -0.01
N ASP A 123 -8.90 14.74 -0.98
CA ASP A 123 -8.31 14.26 -2.22
C ASP A 123 -6.98 13.53 -1.99
N GLU A 124 -6.16 14.01 -1.05
CA GLU A 124 -4.94 13.30 -0.63
C GLU A 124 -5.28 11.91 -0.06
N CYS A 125 -6.29 11.81 0.82
CA CYS A 125 -6.71 10.54 1.39
C CYS A 125 -7.26 9.58 0.32
N ASN A 126 -8.04 10.07 -0.65
CA ASN A 126 -8.53 9.26 -1.76
C ASN A 126 -7.39 8.73 -2.64
N ARG A 127 -6.39 9.56 -2.96
CA ARG A 127 -5.23 9.13 -3.77
C ARG A 127 -4.40 8.03 -3.10
N LEU A 128 -4.33 8.03 -1.76
CA LEU A 128 -3.62 7.00 -1.01
C LEU A 128 -4.32 5.64 -1.04
N GLU A 129 -5.64 5.62 -1.25
CA GLU A 129 -6.41 4.38 -1.42
C GLU A 129 -6.10 3.72 -2.78
N ASP A 130 -5.99 4.51 -3.85
CA ASP A 130 -5.71 3.97 -5.19
C ASP A 130 -4.31 3.34 -5.31
N GLN A 131 -3.37 3.75 -4.46
CA GLN A 131 -1.98 3.27 -4.48
C GLN A 131 -1.77 1.98 -3.67
N GLU A 132 -2.83 1.43 -3.08
CA GLU A 132 -2.73 0.49 -1.97
C GLU A 132 -2.49 -0.98 -2.39
N ASN A 133 -1.24 -1.29 -2.73
CA ASN A 133 -0.71 -2.67 -2.70
C ASN A 133 0.22 -2.94 -1.50
N GLY A 134 0.23 -2.08 -0.47
CA GLY A 134 1.09 -2.31 0.71
C GLY A 134 1.19 -1.20 1.76
N ALA A 135 0.29 -0.21 1.76
CA ALA A 135 0.29 0.76 2.86
C ALA A 135 -0.21 0.12 4.16
N ASP A 136 0.22 0.65 5.30
CA ASP A 136 -0.29 0.24 6.62
C ASP A 136 -1.76 0.69 6.76
N PRO A 137 -2.73 -0.25 6.82
CA PRO A 137 -4.16 0.08 6.89
C PRO A 137 -4.51 0.92 8.13
N LYS A 138 -3.75 0.75 9.21
CA LYS A 138 -3.97 1.46 10.46
C LYS A 138 -3.63 2.94 10.34
N GLY A 139 -2.48 3.26 9.73
CA GLY A 139 -2.07 4.63 9.45
C GLY A 139 -3.03 5.36 8.51
N GLN A 140 -3.61 4.66 7.52
CA GLN A 140 -4.64 5.25 6.66
C GLN A 140 -5.91 5.62 7.43
N MET A 141 -6.43 4.71 8.25
CA MET A 141 -7.63 4.98 9.04
C MET A 141 -7.44 6.15 10.02
N GLU A 142 -6.26 6.31 10.61
CA GLU A 142 -5.95 7.45 11.47
C GLU A 142 -6.07 8.80 10.74
N LYS A 143 -5.63 8.87 9.48
CA LYS A 143 -5.80 10.07 8.64
C LYS A 143 -7.27 10.39 8.39
N TRP A 144 -8.09 9.38 8.08
CA TRP A 144 -9.53 9.55 7.90
C TRP A 144 -10.23 10.02 9.18
N TYR A 145 -9.87 9.47 10.34
CA TYR A 145 -10.39 9.92 11.63
C TYR A 145 -9.99 11.36 11.97
N SER A 146 -8.74 11.74 11.67
CA SER A 146 -8.28 13.12 11.83
C SER A 146 -9.06 14.09 10.93
N LEU A 147 -9.31 13.70 9.67
CA LEU A 147 -10.12 14.48 8.74
C LEU A 147 -11.56 14.64 9.23
N LEU A 148 -12.18 13.56 9.71
CA LEU A 148 -13.52 13.59 10.29
C LEU A 148 -13.60 14.56 11.49
N SER A 149 -12.63 14.48 12.41
CA SER A 149 -12.58 15.37 13.57
C SER A 149 -12.45 16.84 13.18
N ARG A 150 -11.69 17.15 12.11
CA ARG A 150 -11.62 18.51 11.58
C ARG A 150 -12.94 18.98 10.96
N CYS A 151 -13.65 18.10 10.26
CA CYS A 151 -14.99 18.41 9.76
C CYS A 151 -15.97 18.69 10.93
N ASP A 152 -15.92 17.90 11.99
CA ASP A 152 -16.72 18.12 13.21
C ASP A 152 -16.40 19.49 13.83
N GLN A 153 -15.12 19.81 14.04
CA GLN A 153 -14.70 21.11 14.57
C GLN A 153 -15.18 22.28 13.71
N LEU A 154 -15.16 22.12 12.38
CA LEU A 154 -15.63 23.17 11.47
C LEU A 154 -17.15 23.33 11.54
N ILE A 155 -17.89 22.22 11.61
CA ILE A 155 -19.35 22.22 11.75
C ILE A 155 -19.76 22.83 13.10
N ASP A 156 -19.04 22.55 14.20
CA ASP A 156 -19.33 23.13 15.51
C ASP A 156 -19.11 24.65 15.49
N ARG A 157 -18.04 25.13 14.83
CA ARG A 157 -17.80 26.57 14.64
C ARG A 157 -18.91 27.24 13.83
N ILE A 158 -19.42 26.55 12.81
CA ILE A 158 -20.53 27.02 11.98
C ILE A 158 -21.84 27.04 12.78
N GLY A 159 -22.16 25.95 13.49
CA GLY A 159 -23.42 25.76 14.21
C GLY A 159 -23.63 26.75 15.36
N ASN A 160 -22.57 27.36 15.88
CA ASN A 160 -22.65 28.41 16.90
C ASN A 160 -23.22 29.75 16.39
N ARG A 161 -23.60 29.87 15.10
CA ARG A 161 -24.22 31.09 14.52
C ARG A 161 -25.73 31.24 14.78
N GLY A 162 -26.38 30.28 15.44
CA GLY A 162 -27.81 30.31 15.74
C GLY A 162 -28.68 29.75 14.60
N ASP A 163 -29.96 30.15 14.55
CA ASP A 163 -30.97 29.64 13.61
C ASP A 163 -30.82 30.17 12.16
N GLN A 164 -29.63 30.64 11.77
CA GLN A 164 -29.39 31.06 10.39
C GLN A 164 -29.44 29.86 9.43
N GLU A 165 -30.01 30.07 8.25
CA GLU A 165 -30.01 29.04 7.22
C GLU A 165 -28.58 28.67 6.81
N MET A 166 -28.28 27.38 6.74
CA MET A 166 -26.97 26.91 6.32
C MET A 166 -26.63 27.39 4.91
N THR A 167 -25.46 28.02 4.79
CA THR A 167 -24.90 28.39 3.49
C THR A 167 -24.52 27.15 2.69
N ASP A 168 -24.41 27.29 1.38
CA ASP A 168 -24.08 26.15 0.52
C ASP A 168 -22.70 25.55 0.82
N VAL A 169 -21.77 26.36 1.32
CA VAL A 169 -20.46 25.90 1.80
C VAL A 169 -20.62 25.00 3.02
N GLU A 170 -21.45 25.39 3.97
CA GLU A 170 -21.69 24.62 5.20
C GLU A 170 -22.40 23.30 4.87
N LYS A 171 -23.39 23.33 3.96
CA LYS A 171 -24.03 22.12 3.43
C LYS A 171 -23.00 21.18 2.79
N LYS A 172 -22.03 21.70 2.05
CA LYS A 172 -20.93 20.89 1.47
C LYS A 172 -20.04 20.27 2.55
N VAL A 173 -19.70 20.99 3.63
CA VAL A 173 -18.93 20.42 4.75
C VAL A 173 -19.70 19.30 5.45
N VAL A 174 -21.01 19.48 5.67
CA VAL A 174 -21.88 18.45 6.25
C VAL A 174 -21.96 17.21 5.34
N ALA A 175 -22.07 17.42 4.03
CA ALA A 175 -22.05 16.34 3.04
C ALA A 175 -20.70 15.60 3.06
N LEU A 176 -19.58 16.34 3.06
CA LEU A 176 -18.23 15.78 3.13
C LEU A 176 -18.03 14.92 4.39
N ARG A 177 -18.46 15.43 5.55
CA ARG A 177 -18.45 14.69 6.82
C ARG A 177 -19.21 13.37 6.70
N LYS A 178 -20.42 13.39 6.13
CA LYS A 178 -21.23 12.17 5.93
C LYS A 178 -20.51 11.17 5.02
N THR A 179 -19.91 11.63 3.93
CA THR A 179 -19.12 10.78 3.02
C THR A 179 -17.96 10.11 3.75
N ILE A 180 -17.19 10.88 4.54
CA ILE A 180 -16.09 10.34 5.36
C ILE A 180 -16.60 9.30 6.37
N GLN A 181 -17.72 9.57 7.05
CA GLN A 181 -18.32 8.62 7.99
C GLN A 181 -18.77 7.32 7.31
N HIS A 182 -19.38 7.42 6.13
CA HIS A 182 -19.77 6.24 5.37
C HIS A 182 -18.55 5.41 4.95
N PHE A 183 -17.49 6.08 4.52
CA PHE A 183 -16.23 5.44 4.14
C PHE A 183 -15.58 4.69 5.31
N ILE A 184 -15.44 5.35 6.47
CA ILE A 184 -14.87 4.73 7.69
C ILE A 184 -15.67 3.48 8.07
N LYS A 185 -17.01 3.57 8.10
CA LYS A 185 -17.88 2.42 8.40
C LYS A 185 -17.72 1.27 7.39
N ALA A 186 -17.57 1.60 6.10
CA ALA A 186 -17.36 0.59 5.07
C ALA A 186 -16.04 -0.16 5.28
N LYS A 187 -14.94 0.55 5.55
CA LYS A 187 -13.63 -0.04 5.84
C LYS A 187 -13.60 -0.87 7.12
N GLU A 188 -14.27 -0.41 8.17
CA GLU A 188 -14.40 -1.19 9.41
C GLU A 188 -15.12 -2.52 9.17
N ASN A 189 -16.22 -2.49 8.40
CA ASN A 189 -16.94 -3.69 8.01
C ASN A 189 -16.07 -4.63 7.17
N GLU A 190 -15.30 -4.10 6.21
CA GLU A 190 -14.37 -4.89 5.39
C GLU A 190 -13.30 -5.58 6.25
N SER A 191 -12.68 -4.86 7.18
CA SER A 191 -11.70 -5.43 8.11
C SER A 191 -12.31 -6.54 8.98
N GLY A 192 -13.55 -6.35 9.46
CA GLY A 192 -14.29 -7.36 10.20
C GLY A 192 -14.62 -8.60 9.37
N GLU A 193 -14.95 -8.43 8.09
CA GLU A 193 -15.14 -9.54 7.16
C GLU A 193 -13.85 -10.31 6.88
N GLN A 194 -12.74 -9.61 6.68
CA GLN A 194 -11.44 -10.24 6.45
C GLN A 194 -11.03 -11.10 7.66
N VAL A 195 -11.22 -10.61 8.88
CA VAL A 195 -10.97 -11.38 10.11
C VAL A 195 -11.87 -12.61 10.17
N LYS A 196 -13.17 -12.49 9.83
CA LYS A 196 -14.08 -13.65 9.77
C LYS A 196 -13.65 -14.67 8.71
N ARG A 197 -13.22 -14.23 7.53
CA ARG A 197 -12.71 -15.11 6.46
C ARG A 197 -11.44 -15.84 6.91
N GLN A 198 -10.50 -15.15 7.53
CA GLN A 198 -9.28 -15.77 8.07
C GLN A 198 -9.61 -16.80 9.17
N ALA A 199 -10.53 -16.47 10.09
CA ALA A 199 -10.98 -17.41 11.11
C ALA A 199 -11.65 -18.64 10.50
N MET A 200 -12.45 -18.47 9.45
CA MET A 200 -13.09 -19.57 8.72
C MET A 200 -12.06 -20.45 8.01
N LEU A 201 -11.04 -19.87 7.37
CA LEU A 201 -9.94 -20.62 6.75
C LEU A 201 -9.13 -21.39 7.80
N ALA A 202 -8.78 -20.75 8.91
CA ALA A 202 -8.09 -21.41 10.02
C ALA A 202 -8.92 -22.56 10.63
N ALA A 203 -10.24 -22.38 10.75
CA ALA A 203 -11.15 -23.44 11.20
C ALA A 203 -11.22 -24.61 10.20
N LYS A 204 -11.28 -24.30 8.88
CA LYS A 204 -11.23 -25.31 7.82
C LYS A 204 -9.93 -26.11 7.87
N ASP A 205 -8.80 -25.46 8.07
CA ASP A 205 -7.49 -26.11 8.20
C ASP A 205 -7.42 -27.00 9.44
N ARG A 206 -7.98 -26.56 10.57
CA ARG A 206 -8.09 -27.37 11.79
C ARG A 206 -8.89 -28.65 11.54
N LEU A 207 -10.07 -28.52 10.93
CA LEU A 207 -10.91 -29.68 10.57
C LEU A 207 -10.20 -30.63 9.60
N GLN A 208 -9.49 -30.11 8.60
CA GLN A 208 -8.72 -30.94 7.68
C GLN A 208 -7.59 -31.68 8.40
N ARG A 209 -6.90 -31.05 9.35
CA ARG A 209 -5.87 -31.71 10.17
C ARG A 209 -6.46 -32.83 11.02
N GLU A 210 -7.60 -32.61 11.66
CA GLU A 210 -8.29 -33.66 12.42
C GLU A 210 -8.73 -34.83 11.54
N TYR A 211 -9.27 -34.54 10.36
CA TYR A 211 -9.65 -35.56 9.40
C TYR A 211 -8.44 -36.41 8.96
N ARG A 212 -7.30 -35.76 8.66
CA ARG A 212 -6.04 -36.46 8.34
C ARG A 212 -5.56 -37.32 9.50
N LYS A 213 -5.61 -36.83 10.75
CA LYS A 213 -5.27 -37.62 11.94
C LYS A 213 -6.15 -38.86 12.08
N LYS A 214 -7.48 -38.71 11.99
CA LYS A 214 -8.43 -39.83 12.06
C LYS A 214 -8.21 -40.85 10.93
N LYS A 215 -7.91 -40.38 9.72
CA LYS A 215 -7.59 -41.24 8.58
C LYS A 215 -6.28 -41.99 8.78
N ALA A 216 -5.23 -41.32 9.27
CA ALA A 216 -3.95 -41.95 9.58
C ALA A 216 -4.08 -43.04 10.64
N VAL A 217 -4.87 -42.81 11.70
CA VAL A 217 -5.15 -43.84 12.72
C VAL A 217 -5.88 -45.04 12.12
N ARG A 218 -6.93 -44.83 11.30
CA ARG A 218 -7.62 -45.96 10.64
C ARG A 218 -6.71 -46.74 9.70
N VAL A 219 -5.93 -46.06 8.88
CA VAL A 219 -4.98 -46.70 7.96
C VAL A 219 -3.92 -47.47 8.75
N GLY A 220 -3.37 -46.88 9.81
CA GLY A 220 -2.43 -47.55 10.72
C GLY A 220 -3.02 -48.78 11.38
N LEU A 221 -4.29 -48.75 11.78
CA LEU A 221 -4.97 -49.89 12.41
C LEU A 221 -5.24 -51.03 11.41
N ILE A 222 -5.59 -50.69 10.16
CA ILE A 222 -5.75 -51.68 9.08
C ILE A 222 -4.40 -52.31 8.72
N VAL A 223 -3.37 -51.50 8.50
CA VAL A 223 -2.03 -51.98 8.12
C VAL A 223 -1.35 -52.75 9.27
N GLY A 224 -1.50 -52.28 10.51
CA GLY A 224 -1.01 -52.99 11.70
C GLY A 224 -1.74 -54.33 11.91
N GLY A 225 -3.05 -54.37 11.68
CA GLY A 225 -3.84 -55.60 11.73
C GLY A 225 -3.43 -56.62 10.66
N THR A 226 -3.15 -56.17 9.43
CA THR A 226 -2.70 -57.08 8.36
C THR A 226 -1.26 -57.56 8.59
N LEU A 227 -0.35 -56.72 9.06
CA LEU A 227 1.02 -57.14 9.39
C LEU A 227 1.08 -58.17 10.51
N LEU A 228 0.30 -57.97 11.59
CA LEU A 228 0.17 -58.96 12.67
C LEU A 228 -0.46 -60.26 12.15
N GLY A 229 -1.50 -60.17 11.31
CA GLY A 229 -2.12 -61.35 10.70
C GLY A 229 -1.16 -62.16 9.82
N VAL A 230 -0.39 -61.48 8.95
CA VAL A 230 0.60 -62.13 8.07
C VAL A 230 1.77 -62.69 8.88
N GLY A 231 2.24 -61.98 9.91
CA GLY A 231 3.30 -62.46 10.81
C GLY A 231 2.91 -63.72 11.58
N VAL A 232 1.68 -63.78 12.11
CA VAL A 232 1.16 -64.97 12.81
C VAL A 232 1.02 -66.15 11.84
N VAL A 233 0.57 -65.92 10.61
CA VAL A 233 0.47 -66.97 9.59
C VAL A 233 1.86 -67.48 9.18
N ALA A 234 2.83 -66.60 8.95
CA ALA A 234 4.21 -66.97 8.62
C ALA A 234 4.89 -67.73 9.77
N ALA A 235 4.70 -67.29 11.02
CA ALA A 235 5.22 -67.99 12.20
C ALA A 235 4.59 -69.38 12.36
N ALA A 236 3.28 -69.52 12.13
CA ALA A 236 2.60 -70.81 12.14
C ALA A 236 3.14 -71.75 11.06
N ILE A 237 3.35 -71.25 9.83
CA ILE A 237 3.95 -72.03 8.73
C ILE A 237 5.39 -72.45 9.08
N ALA A 238 6.21 -71.55 9.61
CA ALA A 238 7.58 -71.86 10.02
C ALA A 238 7.60 -72.94 11.12
N LEU A 239 6.69 -72.88 12.09
CA LEU A 239 6.54 -73.90 13.13
C LEU A 239 6.16 -75.27 12.56
N VAL A 240 5.30 -75.32 11.53
CA VAL A 240 4.96 -76.56 10.81
C VAL A 240 6.19 -77.15 10.10
N VAL A 241 7.00 -76.30 9.45
CA VAL A 241 8.14 -76.75 8.64
C VAL A 241 9.33 -77.18 9.51
N LEU A 242 9.63 -76.46 10.59
CA LEU A 242 10.79 -76.72 11.46
C LEU A 242 10.58 -77.87 12.44
N TYR A 243 9.34 -78.21 12.80
CA TYR A 243 9.03 -79.27 13.78
C TYR A 243 8.08 -80.33 13.20
N PRO A 244 8.54 -81.20 12.29
CA PRO A 244 7.71 -82.26 11.69
C PRO A 244 7.11 -83.30 12.67
N PRO A 245 7.66 -83.60 13.87
CA PRO A 245 6.98 -84.49 14.82
C PRO A 245 5.68 -83.90 15.39
N SER A 246 5.48 -82.58 15.28
CA SER A 246 4.29 -81.87 15.75
C SER A 246 3.08 -81.98 14.82
N LEU A 247 3.25 -82.58 13.63
CA LEU A 247 2.21 -82.67 12.59
C LEU A 247 0.98 -83.45 13.08
N ALA A 248 1.18 -84.46 13.94
CA ALA A 248 0.09 -85.21 14.56
C ALA A 248 -0.71 -84.38 15.58
N VAL A 249 -0.05 -83.48 16.32
CA VAL A 249 -0.70 -82.55 17.27
C VAL A 249 -1.42 -81.44 16.50
N MET A 250 -0.77 -80.89 15.46
CA MET A 250 -1.34 -79.92 14.53
C MET A 250 -2.58 -80.45 13.82
N LEU A 251 -2.61 -81.72 13.39
CA LEU A 251 -3.79 -82.34 12.77
C LEU A 251 -4.98 -82.46 13.74
N ARG A 252 -4.70 -82.70 15.03
CA ARG A 252 -5.74 -82.71 16.08
C ARG A 252 -6.27 -81.30 16.34
N VAL A 253 -5.38 -80.31 16.43
CA VAL A 253 -5.74 -78.90 16.61
C VAL A 253 -6.49 -78.35 15.38
N ALA A 254 -6.07 -78.71 14.17
CA ALA A 254 -6.73 -78.36 12.92
C ALA A 254 -8.12 -79.00 12.81
N ARG A 255 -8.29 -80.26 13.23
CA ARG A 255 -9.62 -80.89 13.35
C ARG A 255 -10.53 -80.18 14.35
N ALA A 256 -9.98 -79.73 15.48
CA ALA A 256 -10.72 -78.98 16.49
C ALA A 256 -11.10 -77.56 16.03
N LEU A 257 -10.25 -76.90 15.23
CA LEU A 257 -10.47 -75.55 14.70
C LEU A 257 -11.29 -75.54 13.39
N TYR A 258 -11.35 -76.65 12.66
CA TYR A 258 -12.09 -76.78 11.41
C TYR A 258 -13.56 -76.29 11.49
N PRO A 259 -14.37 -76.62 12.52
CA PRO A 259 -15.74 -76.12 12.60
C PRO A 259 -15.81 -74.59 12.82
N LEU A 260 -14.84 -74.00 13.50
CA LEU A 260 -14.75 -72.54 13.67
C LEU A 260 -14.35 -71.85 12.37
N LEU A 261 -13.35 -72.40 11.66
CA LEU A 261 -12.92 -71.92 10.35
C LEU A 261 -14.03 -72.05 9.30
N LYS A 262 -14.80 -73.14 9.32
CA LYS A 262 -15.94 -73.36 8.43
C LYS A 262 -17.06 -72.32 8.64
N ARG A 263 -17.26 -71.84 9.89
CA ARG A 263 -18.20 -70.74 10.19
C ARG A 263 -17.66 -69.37 9.79
N ALA A 264 -16.34 -69.15 9.85
CA ALA A 264 -15.71 -67.88 9.48
C ALA A 264 -15.45 -67.73 7.97
N LEU A 265 -15.31 -68.84 7.24
CA LEU A 265 -15.02 -68.88 5.80
C LEU A 265 -15.95 -68.00 4.93
N PRO A 266 -17.29 -68.01 5.10
CA PRO A 266 -18.16 -67.15 4.29
C PRO A 266 -17.89 -65.65 4.52
N PHE A 267 -17.51 -65.23 5.72
CA PHE A 267 -17.18 -63.82 5.99
C PHE A 267 -15.84 -63.40 5.35
N LEU A 268 -14.88 -64.31 5.27
CA LEU A 268 -13.60 -64.09 4.58
C LEU A 268 -13.78 -64.05 3.05
N ILE A 269 -14.55 -64.98 2.49
CA ILE A 269 -14.80 -65.06 1.04
C ILE A 269 -15.63 -63.86 0.56
N ILE A 270 -16.56 -63.34 1.37
CA ILE A 270 -17.39 -62.18 1.00
C ILE A 270 -16.60 -60.86 1.12
N SER A 271 -15.65 -60.75 2.06
CA SER A 271 -14.91 -59.50 2.30
C SER A 271 -13.67 -59.30 1.41
N LEU A 272 -13.05 -60.39 0.95
CA LEU A 272 -11.85 -60.35 0.09
C LEU A 272 -12.06 -59.64 -1.27
N PRO A 273 -13.13 -59.91 -2.04
CA PRO A 273 -13.37 -59.26 -3.33
C PRO A 273 -13.55 -57.74 -3.19
N SER A 274 -14.28 -57.32 -2.14
CA SER A 274 -14.51 -55.92 -1.80
C SER A 274 -13.19 -55.19 -1.50
N ALA A 275 -12.35 -55.78 -0.63
CA ALA A 275 -11.05 -55.23 -0.30
C ALA A 275 -10.12 -55.16 -1.52
N LEU A 276 -10.06 -56.23 -2.33
CA LEU A 276 -9.26 -56.26 -3.55
C LEU A 276 -9.70 -55.17 -4.56
N PHE A 277 -11.01 -54.97 -4.70
CA PHE A 277 -11.57 -53.96 -5.62
C PHE A 277 -11.21 -52.54 -5.17
N THR A 278 -11.23 -52.25 -3.86
CA THR A 278 -10.81 -50.94 -3.33
C THR A 278 -9.32 -50.67 -3.56
N VAL A 279 -8.46 -51.69 -3.43
CA VAL A 279 -7.01 -51.57 -3.69
C VAL A 279 -6.74 -51.34 -5.19
N ILE A 280 -7.40 -52.10 -6.07
CA ILE A 280 -7.26 -51.93 -7.53
C ILE A 280 -7.74 -50.53 -7.96
N ARG A 281 -8.85 -50.03 -7.40
CA ARG A 281 -9.36 -48.69 -7.70
C ARG A 281 -8.41 -47.59 -7.23
N ALA A 282 -7.82 -47.74 -6.04
CA ALA A 282 -6.83 -46.80 -5.52
C ALA A 282 -5.55 -46.79 -6.36
N ALA A 283 -5.07 -47.96 -6.79
CA ALA A 283 -3.91 -48.09 -7.68
C ALA A 283 -4.15 -47.43 -9.06
N ARG A 284 -5.33 -47.63 -9.67
CA ARG A 284 -5.70 -46.94 -10.92
C ARG A 284 -5.76 -45.42 -10.78
N GLN A 285 -6.30 -44.91 -9.68
CA GLN A 285 -6.35 -43.46 -9.42
C GLN A 285 -4.96 -42.86 -9.21
N ALA A 286 -4.04 -43.60 -8.56
CA ALA A 286 -2.66 -43.17 -8.40
C ALA A 286 -1.90 -43.12 -9.74
N LEU A 287 -2.13 -44.10 -10.62
CA LEU A 287 -1.54 -44.13 -11.97
C LEU A 287 -2.09 -43.02 -12.86
N SER A 288 -3.40 -42.75 -12.81
CA SER A 288 -4.05 -41.65 -13.56
C SER A 288 -3.51 -40.28 -13.18
N LYS A 289 -3.24 -40.02 -11.90
CA LYS A 289 -2.66 -38.74 -11.45
C LYS A 289 -1.21 -38.54 -11.92
N ARG A 290 -0.49 -39.62 -12.24
CA ARG A 290 0.91 -39.56 -12.70
C ARG A 290 1.02 -39.22 -14.19
N GLY A 291 -0.06 -39.36 -14.97
CA GLY A 291 -0.09 -39.05 -16.40
C GLY A 291 -0.42 -37.60 -16.77
N ASN A 292 -0.85 -36.78 -15.80
CA ASN A 292 -1.18 -35.36 -16.01
C ASN A 292 -0.12 -34.42 -15.40
N LEU A 293 1.16 -34.78 -15.54
CA LEU A 293 2.24 -33.80 -15.33
C LEU A 293 2.30 -32.93 -16.59
N PRO A 294 2.13 -31.60 -16.46
CA PRO A 294 2.27 -30.70 -17.61
C PRO A 294 3.70 -30.83 -18.13
N THR A 295 3.81 -31.21 -19.40
CA THR A 295 5.06 -31.05 -20.15
C THR A 295 5.26 -29.55 -20.35
N ASP A 296 6.00 -28.93 -19.43
CA ASP A 296 6.63 -27.62 -19.64
C ASP A 296 7.64 -27.79 -20.78
N ASN A 297 7.19 -27.51 -21.99
CA ASN A 297 8.01 -27.26 -23.16
C ASN A 297 7.37 -26.10 -23.93
N GLN A 298 7.61 -24.88 -23.45
CA GLN A 298 7.72 -23.67 -24.28
C GLN A 298 8.80 -22.76 -23.65
N LEU A 299 10.03 -22.99 -24.10
CA LEU A 299 11.10 -22.01 -24.19
C LEU A 299 11.16 -21.56 -25.65
#